data_AF-A0A8J5RHW9-F1
#
_entry.id   AF-A0A8J5RHW9-F1
#
_cell.length_a   1.000
_cell.length_b   1.000
_cell.length_c   1.000
_cell.angle_alpha   90.00
_cell.angle_beta   90.00
_cell.angle_gamma   90.00
#
_symmetry.space_group_name_H-M   'P 1'
#
loop_
_entity.id
_entity.type
_entity.pdbx_description
1 polymer ?
#
loop_
_entity_poly.entity_id
_entity_poly.type
_entity_poly.pdbx_seq_one_letter_code
_entity_poly.pdbx_strand_id
1 'polypeptide(L)'
;MLTDLSYPLKSNTVPFWAVPLIAIVLPWVIFGGIYFKKKNVYDLHHGILGILYSVLITAVITDAIKNGVGRPRPDFYWRCFPDGKPNFDNVTGDVTCHGERTVIKEGYKSFPSGHSSAAFAGLGFLAWYLAGKLKAFNREGHIAKLCLVFLPLLVASLVAVSRVDDYWHHWQDVFAGGILG
;
A
#
# COMPACT_ATOMS: atom_id res chain seq x y z
N MET A 1 10.79 -25.36 8.65
CA MET A 1 10.94 -24.51 7.43
C MET A 1 9.65 -23.85 6.95
N LEU A 2 8.43 -24.30 7.32
CA LEU A 2 7.15 -23.68 6.89
C LEU A 2 6.49 -22.76 7.93
N THR A 3 7.14 -22.52 9.07
CA THR A 3 6.56 -21.76 10.20
C THR A 3 6.18 -20.33 9.81
N ASP A 4 6.95 -19.69 8.92
CA ASP A 4 6.69 -18.31 8.50
C ASP A 4 5.65 -18.18 7.37
N LEU A 5 5.20 -19.31 6.80
CA LEU A 5 4.25 -19.36 5.68
C LEU A 5 2.90 -20.00 6.06
N SER A 6 2.71 -20.33 7.34
CA SER A 6 1.54 -21.05 7.86
C SER A 6 0.60 -20.19 8.72
N TYR A 7 0.72 -18.86 8.64
CA TYR A 7 -0.20 -17.94 9.29
C TYR A 7 -1.62 -18.10 8.74
N PRO A 8 -2.67 -17.89 9.57
CA PRO A 8 -4.05 -18.10 9.14
C PRO A 8 -4.44 -17.16 8.01
N LEU A 9 -5.17 -17.69 7.03
CA LEU A 9 -5.75 -16.90 5.94
C LEU A 9 -6.89 -16.02 6.49
N LYS A 10 -6.63 -14.73 6.65
CA LYS A 10 -7.62 -13.73 7.11
C LYS A 10 -8.16 -12.89 5.95
N SER A 11 -9.34 -12.31 6.15
CA SER A 11 -9.87 -11.25 5.30
C SER A 11 -9.04 -9.96 5.42
N ASN A 12 -9.09 -9.11 4.41
CA ASN A 12 -8.41 -7.81 4.44
C ASN A 12 -9.19 -6.80 5.28
N THR A 13 -8.55 -6.20 6.29
CA THR A 13 -9.08 -5.07 7.05
C THR A 13 -9.28 -3.84 6.16
N VAL A 14 -8.25 -3.48 5.38
CA VAL A 14 -8.37 -2.49 4.31
C VAL A 14 -8.54 -3.21 2.97
N PRO A 15 -9.71 -3.14 2.32
CA PRO A 15 -9.91 -3.78 1.03
C PRO A 15 -9.21 -2.98 -0.07
N PHE A 16 -8.85 -3.65 -1.17
CA PHE A 16 -8.08 -3.04 -2.25
C PHE A 16 -8.73 -1.78 -2.84
N TRP A 17 -10.06 -1.76 -2.95
CA TRP A 17 -10.81 -0.61 -3.48
C TRP A 17 -10.81 0.61 -2.55
N ALA A 18 -10.53 0.45 -1.25
CA ALA A 18 -10.45 1.57 -0.31
C ALA A 18 -9.19 2.39 -0.52
N VAL A 19 -8.09 1.78 -0.99
CA VAL A 19 -6.81 2.46 -1.20
C VAL A 19 -6.94 3.61 -2.21
N PRO A 20 -7.47 3.44 -3.44
CA PRO A 20 -7.63 4.57 -4.37
C PRO A 20 -8.59 5.65 -3.85
N LEU A 21 -9.60 5.30 -3.05
CA LEU A 21 -10.47 6.30 -2.43
C LEU A 21 -9.70 7.18 -1.43
N ILE A 22 -8.85 6.58 -0.61
CA ILE A 22 -8.06 7.28 0.41
C ILE A 22 -6.87 8.02 -0.24
N ALA A 23 -6.18 7.40 -1.19
CA ALA A 23 -4.93 7.90 -1.78
C ALA A 23 -5.12 8.84 -2.97
N ILE A 24 -6.31 8.87 -3.61
CA ILE A 24 -6.58 9.74 -4.78
C ILE A 24 -7.79 10.63 -4.52
N VAL A 25 -8.95 10.04 -4.23
CA VAL A 25 -10.22 10.79 -4.13
C VAL A 25 -10.20 11.76 -2.96
N LEU A 26 -9.73 11.35 -1.78
CA LEU A 26 -9.62 12.23 -0.61
C LEU A 26 -8.68 13.43 -0.87
N PRO A 27 -7.46 13.26 -1.41
CA PRO A 27 -6.63 14.38 -1.82
C PRO A 27 -7.30 15.31 -2.85
N TRP A 28 -8.02 14.78 -3.84
CA TRP A 28 -8.77 15.60 -4.80
C TRP A 28 -9.82 16.47 -4.13
N VAL A 29 -10.56 15.93 -3.15
CA VAL A 29 -11.52 16.71 -2.35
C VAL A 29 -10.81 17.84 -1.60
N ILE A 30 -9.62 17.58 -1.03
CA ILE A 30 -8.82 18.59 -0.33
C ILE A 30 -8.33 19.67 -1.31
N PHE A 31 -7.83 19.28 -2.48
CA PHE A 31 -7.40 20.22 -3.51
C PHE A 31 -8.56 21.09 -4.00
N GLY A 32 -9.74 20.48 -4.21
CA GLY A 32 -10.98 21.19 -4.54
C GLY A 32 -11.38 22.19 -3.46
N GLY A 33 -11.34 21.80 -2.18
CA GLY A 33 -11.61 22.69 -1.05
C GLY A 33 -10.66 23.90 -1.00
N ILE A 34 -9.36 23.69 -1.25
CA ILE A 34 -8.37 24.77 -1.33
C ILE A 34 -8.62 25.66 -2.55
N TYR A 35 -8.97 25.06 -3.69
CA TYR A 35 -9.34 25.77 -4.91
C TYR A 35 -10.53 26.70 -4.69
N PHE A 36 -11.58 26.28 -3.98
CA PHE A 36 -12.73 27.16 -3.70
C PHE A 36 -12.33 28.44 -2.96
N LYS A 37 -11.33 28.37 -2.08
CA LYS A 37 -10.81 29.53 -1.33
C LYS A 37 -9.81 30.38 -2.12
N LYS A 38 -8.92 29.74 -2.88
CA LYS A 38 -7.80 30.42 -3.57
C LYS A 38 -8.09 30.78 -5.03
N LYS A 39 -9.08 30.14 -5.65
CA LYS A 39 -9.47 30.27 -7.06
C LYS A 39 -8.30 30.14 -8.05
N ASN A 40 -7.27 29.38 -7.68
CA ASN A 40 -6.10 29.13 -8.52
C ASN A 40 -6.25 27.79 -9.27
N VAL A 41 -6.58 27.85 -10.56
CA VAL A 41 -6.79 26.67 -11.41
C VAL A 41 -5.49 25.91 -11.66
N TYR A 42 -4.37 26.62 -11.82
CA TYR A 42 -3.07 25.99 -12.05
C TYR A 42 -2.65 25.11 -10.87
N ASP A 43 -2.93 25.59 -9.65
CA ASP A 43 -2.65 24.83 -8.43
C ASP A 43 -3.46 23.52 -8.35
N LEU A 44 -4.75 23.60 -8.65
CA LEU A 44 -5.62 22.43 -8.71
C LEU A 44 -5.15 21.45 -9.80
N HIS A 45 -4.83 21.96 -10.98
CA HIS A 45 -4.38 21.16 -12.12
C HIS A 45 -3.07 20.43 -11.81
N HIS A 46 -2.06 21.14 -11.31
CA HIS A 46 -0.78 20.54 -10.93
C HIS A 46 -0.90 19.59 -9.74
N GLY A 47 -1.78 19.87 -8.77
CA GLY A 47 -2.08 18.96 -7.67
C GLY A 47 -2.66 17.64 -8.16
N ILE A 48 -3.68 17.70 -9.05
CA ILE A 48 -4.32 16.50 -9.63
C ILE A 48 -3.32 15.71 -10.50
N LEU A 49 -2.58 16.37 -11.38
CA LEU A 49 -1.59 15.69 -12.21
C LEU A 49 -0.46 15.08 -11.39
N GLY A 50 0.04 15.80 -10.38
CA GLY A 50 1.12 15.34 -9.52
C GLY A 50 0.75 14.10 -8.73
N ILE A 51 -0.45 14.05 -8.15
CA ILE A 51 -0.89 12.87 -7.40
C ILE A 51 -1.18 11.68 -8.30
N LEU A 52 -1.78 11.90 -9.47
CA LEU A 52 -2.01 10.84 -10.44
C LEU A 52 -0.67 10.26 -10.92
N TYR A 53 0.30 11.12 -11.24
CA TYR A 53 1.63 10.69 -11.64
C TYR A 53 2.32 9.87 -10.55
N SER A 54 2.31 10.37 -9.31
CA SER A 54 2.90 9.68 -8.15
C SER A 54 2.29 8.29 -7.93
N VAL A 55 0.96 8.17 -7.89
CA VAL A 55 0.31 6.87 -7.66
C VAL A 55 0.49 5.92 -8.85
N LEU A 56 0.39 6.41 -10.08
CA LEU A 56 0.51 5.57 -11.29
C LEU A 56 1.92 5.00 -11.44
N ILE A 57 2.96 5.83 -11.28
CA ILE A 57 4.34 5.35 -11.42
C ILE A 57 4.68 4.33 -10.32
N THR A 58 4.27 4.61 -9.08
CA THR A 58 4.40 3.69 -7.95
C THR A 58 3.67 2.38 -8.20
N ALA A 59 2.45 2.42 -8.75
CA ALA A 59 1.67 1.22 -9.06
C ALA A 59 2.35 0.34 -10.12
N VAL A 60 2.84 0.94 -11.21
CA VAL A 60 3.55 0.23 -12.28
C VAL A 60 4.81 -0.44 -11.74
N ILE A 61 5.64 0.30 -11.00
CA ILE A 61 6.88 -0.22 -10.42
C ILE A 61 6.56 -1.33 -9.41
N THR A 62 5.57 -1.13 -8.54
CA THR A 62 5.15 -2.13 -7.55
C THR A 62 4.72 -3.43 -8.21
N ASP A 63 3.86 -3.39 -9.23
CA ASP A 63 3.38 -4.61 -9.90
C ASP A 63 4.50 -5.31 -10.68
N ALA A 64 5.37 -4.55 -11.34
CA ALA A 64 6.56 -5.10 -12.01
C ALA A 64 7.46 -5.87 -11.02
N ILE A 65 7.75 -5.29 -9.85
CA ILE A 65 8.57 -5.96 -8.82
C ILE A 65 7.83 -7.18 -8.24
N LYS A 66 6.53 -7.08 -7.98
CA LYS A 66 5.71 -8.21 -7.48
C LYS A 66 5.78 -9.41 -8.42
N ASN A 67 5.60 -9.16 -9.72
CA ASN A 67 5.64 -10.22 -10.73
C ASN A 67 7.07 -10.76 -10.94
N GLY A 68 8.10 -9.92 -10.77
CA GLY A 68 9.50 -10.33 -10.91
C GLY A 68 10.06 -11.13 -9.73
N VAL A 69 9.70 -10.77 -8.50
CA VAL A 69 10.22 -11.40 -7.27
C VAL A 69 9.47 -12.68 -6.93
N GLY A 70 8.14 -12.71 -7.06
CA GLY A 70 7.35 -13.91 -6.79
C GLY A 70 7.41 -14.39 -5.33
N ARG A 71 7.64 -13.50 -4.35
CA ARG A 71 7.77 -13.89 -2.93
C ARG A 71 6.43 -14.44 -2.39
N PRO A 72 6.42 -15.63 -1.76
CA PRO A 72 5.22 -16.16 -1.10
C PRO A 72 4.82 -15.31 0.11
N ARG A 73 3.50 -15.18 0.35
CA ARG A 73 2.91 -14.48 1.50
C ARG A 73 2.99 -15.32 2.79
N PRO A 74 2.87 -14.69 3.98
CA PRO A 74 2.85 -15.42 5.25
C PRO A 74 1.72 -16.45 5.39
N ASP A 75 0.65 -16.31 4.62
CA ASP A 75 -0.53 -17.19 4.60
C ASP A 75 -0.50 -18.22 3.44
N PHE A 76 0.64 -18.35 2.74
CA PHE A 76 0.75 -19.14 1.51
C PHE A 76 0.37 -20.63 1.70
N TYR A 77 0.68 -21.22 2.86
CA TYR A 77 0.35 -22.61 3.16
C TYR A 77 -1.15 -22.90 2.99
N TRP A 78 -2.01 -22.06 3.57
CA TRP A 78 -3.46 -22.24 3.52
C TRP A 78 -4.05 -21.91 2.15
N ARG A 79 -3.36 -21.09 1.35
CA ARG A 79 -3.71 -20.85 -0.06
C ARG A 79 -3.40 -22.08 -0.93
N CYS A 80 -2.29 -22.76 -0.64
CA CYS A 80 -1.81 -23.92 -1.38
C CYS A 80 -2.56 -25.22 -0.99
N PHE A 81 -2.81 -25.41 0.32
CA PHE A 81 -3.41 -26.59 0.93
C PHE A 81 -4.64 -26.22 1.77
N PRO A 82 -5.83 -26.03 1.15
CA PRO A 82 -7.03 -25.60 1.87
C PRO A 82 -7.53 -26.63 2.91
N ASP A 83 -7.24 -27.91 2.70
CA ASP A 83 -7.56 -29.02 3.59
C ASP A 83 -6.48 -29.28 4.66
N GLY A 84 -5.41 -28.46 4.68
CA GLY A 84 -4.30 -28.58 5.59
C GLY A 84 -3.41 -29.81 5.36
N LYS A 85 -3.58 -30.54 4.26
CA LYS A 85 -2.77 -31.72 3.93
C LYS A 85 -1.70 -31.33 2.91
N PRO A 86 -0.42 -31.29 3.31
CA PRO A 86 0.63 -30.92 2.37
C PRO A 86 0.88 -32.05 1.38
N ASN A 87 1.09 -31.68 0.12
CA ASN A 87 1.45 -32.57 -0.96
C ASN A 87 2.79 -32.12 -1.56
N PHE A 88 3.80 -32.96 -1.40
CA PHE A 88 5.15 -32.72 -1.92
C PHE A 88 5.49 -33.81 -2.92
N ASP A 89 6.13 -33.42 -4.02
CA ASP A 89 6.71 -34.36 -4.96
C ASP A 89 7.83 -35.14 -4.25
N ASN A 90 7.73 -36.48 -4.24
CA ASN A 90 8.68 -37.36 -3.57
C ASN A 90 10.08 -37.36 -4.21
N VAL A 91 10.20 -36.88 -5.46
CA VAL A 91 11.42 -36.87 -6.25
C VAL A 91 12.08 -35.49 -6.25
N THR A 92 11.32 -34.44 -6.55
CA THR A 92 11.88 -33.07 -6.65
C THR A 92 11.80 -32.30 -5.32
N GLY A 93 10.94 -32.72 -4.40
CA GLY A 93 10.62 -31.96 -3.19
C GLY A 93 9.75 -30.72 -3.46
N ASP A 94 9.26 -30.54 -4.69
CA ASP A 94 8.43 -29.41 -5.06
C ASP A 94 7.04 -29.48 -4.41
N VAL A 95 6.47 -28.31 -4.15
CA VAL A 95 5.13 -28.21 -3.56
C VAL A 95 4.08 -28.36 -4.65
N THR A 96 3.18 -29.34 -4.50
CA THR A 96 2.06 -29.54 -5.43
C THR A 96 0.78 -29.00 -4.81
N CYS A 97 0.49 -27.72 -5.07
CA CYS A 97 -0.72 -27.08 -4.55
C CYS A 97 -1.99 -27.61 -5.24
N HIS A 98 -3.04 -27.82 -4.46
CA HIS A 98 -4.39 -28.20 -4.95
C HIS A 98 -5.48 -27.18 -4.60
N GLY A 99 -5.09 -26.02 -4.04
CA GLY A 99 -5.98 -24.88 -3.87
C GLY A 99 -6.37 -24.18 -5.18
N GLU A 100 -7.16 -23.11 -5.07
CA GLU A 100 -7.61 -22.34 -6.21
C GLU A 100 -6.44 -21.58 -6.88
N ARG A 101 -6.29 -21.74 -8.20
CA ARG A 101 -5.16 -21.18 -8.98
C ARG A 101 -5.01 -19.66 -8.84
N THR A 102 -6.12 -18.92 -8.78
CA THR A 102 -6.15 -17.46 -8.62
C THR A 102 -5.60 -17.03 -7.26
N VAL A 103 -6.02 -17.72 -6.20
CA VAL A 103 -5.62 -17.49 -4.81
C VAL A 103 -4.14 -17.85 -4.59
N ILE A 104 -3.68 -18.95 -5.20
CA ILE A 104 -2.27 -19.36 -5.19
C ILE A 104 -1.41 -18.33 -5.91
N LYS A 105 -1.81 -17.89 -7.12
CA LYS A 105 -1.09 -16.87 -7.88
C LYS A 105 -0.96 -15.56 -7.09
N GLU A 106 -2.01 -15.15 -6.39
CA GLU A 106 -1.97 -13.98 -5.51
C GLU A 106 -1.08 -14.21 -4.27
N GLY A 107 -0.98 -15.46 -3.82
CA GLY A 107 -0.08 -15.90 -2.76
C GLY A 107 1.40 -15.67 -3.06
N TYR A 108 1.81 -15.64 -4.33
CA TYR A 108 3.19 -15.34 -4.76
C TYR A 108 3.48 -13.84 -4.93
N LYS A 109 2.50 -12.97 -4.66
CA LYS A 109 2.65 -11.51 -4.86
C LYS A 109 2.87 -10.77 -3.55
N SER A 110 3.79 -11.23 -2.70
CA SER A 110 4.05 -10.59 -1.40
C SER A 110 4.89 -9.31 -1.51
N PHE A 111 6.06 -9.36 -2.14
CA PHE A 111 7.01 -8.22 -2.12
C PHE A 111 6.93 -7.35 -3.38
N PRO A 112 6.89 -6.01 -3.29
CA PRO A 112 6.58 -5.20 -2.11
C PRO A 112 5.06 -5.11 -1.87
N SER A 113 4.62 -4.54 -0.75
CA SER A 113 3.19 -4.35 -0.45
C SER A 113 2.58 -3.24 -1.31
N GLY A 114 1.58 -3.58 -2.13
CA GLY A 114 0.89 -2.61 -2.99
C GLY A 114 -0.07 -1.68 -2.24
N HIS A 115 -0.63 -2.12 -1.11
CA HIS A 115 -1.41 -1.23 -0.25
C HIS A 115 -0.50 -0.19 0.41
N SER A 116 0.69 -0.62 0.87
CA SER A 116 1.67 0.28 1.47
C SER A 116 2.17 1.31 0.45
N SER A 117 2.67 0.85 -0.70
CA SER A 117 3.23 1.77 -1.70
C SER A 117 2.22 2.75 -2.26
N ALA A 118 1.01 2.30 -2.63
CA ALA A 118 -0.02 3.21 -3.12
C ALA A 118 -0.50 4.22 -2.06
N ALA A 119 -0.62 3.79 -0.80
CA ALA A 119 -1.01 4.69 0.29
C ALA A 119 0.06 5.75 0.56
N PHE A 120 1.34 5.38 0.63
CA PHE A 120 2.45 6.31 0.82
C PHE A 120 2.64 7.25 -0.37
N ALA A 121 2.48 6.78 -1.61
CA ALA A 121 2.53 7.66 -2.79
C ALA A 121 1.44 8.75 -2.75
N GLY A 122 0.18 8.36 -2.55
CA GLY A 122 -0.93 9.32 -2.56
C GLY A 122 -0.96 10.24 -1.34
N LEU A 123 -0.86 9.67 -0.13
CA LEU A 123 -0.94 10.43 1.11
C LEU A 123 0.37 11.15 1.45
N GLY A 124 1.51 10.63 1.02
CA GLY A 124 2.80 11.31 1.09
C GLY A 124 2.84 12.53 0.18
N PHE A 125 2.34 12.41 -1.06
CA PHE A 125 2.14 13.56 -1.94
C PHE A 125 1.22 14.61 -1.29
N LEU A 126 0.09 14.17 -0.72
CA LEU A 126 -0.82 15.07 0.02
C LEU A 126 -0.11 15.76 1.20
N ALA A 127 0.69 15.04 1.97
CA ALA A 127 1.45 15.61 3.09
C ALA A 127 2.41 16.71 2.62
N TRP A 128 3.18 16.46 1.55
CA TRP A 128 4.07 17.47 0.97
C TRP A 128 3.30 18.67 0.39
N TYR A 129 2.19 18.41 -0.28
CA TYR A 129 1.32 19.47 -0.79
C TYR A 129 0.81 20.37 0.36
N LEU A 130 0.29 19.77 1.44
CA LEU A 130 -0.17 20.50 2.62
C LEU A 130 0.98 21.26 3.31
N ALA A 131 2.17 20.68 3.39
CA ALA A 131 3.34 21.34 3.97
C ALA A 131 3.67 22.65 3.24
N GLY A 132 3.60 22.65 1.91
CA GLY A 132 3.76 23.83 1.07
C GLY A 132 2.64 24.85 1.29
N LYS A 133 1.37 24.41 1.30
CA LYS A 133 0.20 25.32 1.42
C LYS A 133 0.06 25.96 2.78
N LEU A 134 0.36 25.22 3.85
CA LEU A 134 0.31 25.71 5.23
C LEU A 134 1.58 26.50 5.61
N LYS A 135 2.61 26.49 4.75
CA LYS A 135 3.95 27.02 5.04
C LYS A 135 4.46 26.45 6.36
N ALA A 136 4.44 25.12 6.49
CA ALA A 136 4.71 24.43 7.75
C ALA A 136 6.09 24.79 8.37
N PHE A 137 7.05 25.19 7.55
CA PHE A 137 8.42 25.54 7.96
C PHE A 137 8.69 27.06 7.97
N ASN A 138 7.67 27.90 8.17
CA ASN A 138 7.82 29.36 8.19
C ASN A 138 8.38 29.94 9.51
N ARG A 139 8.99 29.11 10.37
CA ARG A 139 9.61 29.49 11.67
C ARG A 139 8.66 30.10 12.72
N GLU A 140 7.35 30.15 12.46
CA GLU A 140 6.34 30.66 13.42
C GLU A 140 6.01 29.67 14.56
N GLY A 141 6.39 28.39 14.43
CA GLY A 141 6.25 27.40 15.51
C GLY A 141 4.83 26.84 15.73
N HIS A 142 3.90 27.01 14.79
CA HIS A 142 2.53 26.50 14.94
C HIS A 142 2.42 24.98 14.76
N ILE A 143 2.40 24.23 15.87
CA ILE A 143 2.34 22.76 15.88
C ILE A 143 1.14 22.17 15.14
N ALA A 144 -0.01 22.85 15.14
CA ALA A 144 -1.20 22.40 14.43
C ALA A 144 -0.97 22.22 12.92
N LYS A 145 -0.10 23.04 12.30
CA LYS A 145 0.28 22.89 10.89
C LYS A 145 1.03 21.57 10.67
N LEU A 146 1.91 21.19 11.60
CA LEU A 146 2.64 19.93 11.54
C LEU A 146 1.70 18.75 11.74
N CYS A 147 0.76 18.81 12.69
CA CYS A 147 -0.23 17.76 12.88
C CYS A 147 -1.03 17.50 11.59
N LEU A 148 -1.46 18.55 10.88
CA LEU A 148 -2.17 18.42 9.60
C LEU A 148 -1.31 17.82 8.48
N VAL A 149 0.00 18.11 8.46
CA VAL A 149 0.95 17.54 7.48
C VAL A 149 1.25 16.07 7.76
N PHE A 150 1.37 15.68 9.03
CA PHE A 150 1.67 14.29 9.42
C PHE A 150 0.44 13.37 9.42
N LEU A 151 -0.78 13.91 9.50
CA LEU A 151 -2.00 13.10 9.54
C LEU A 151 -2.16 12.19 8.31
N PRO A 152 -1.93 12.63 7.05
CA PRO A 152 -1.91 11.73 5.90
C PRO A 152 -0.87 10.60 6.03
N LEU A 153 0.33 10.88 6.54
CA LEU A 153 1.37 9.87 6.74
C LEU A 153 1.01 8.86 7.84
N LEU A 154 0.29 9.30 8.88
CA LEU A 154 -0.25 8.41 9.90
C LEU A 154 -1.29 7.47 9.28
N VAL A 155 -2.21 7.98 8.45
CA VAL A 155 -3.20 7.16 7.74
C VAL A 155 -2.51 6.16 6.80
N ALA A 156 -1.48 6.58 6.06
CA ALA A 156 -0.68 5.67 5.22
C ALA A 156 -0.03 4.55 6.04
N SER A 157 0.56 4.92 7.18
CA SER A 157 1.16 3.97 8.13
C SER A 157 0.13 2.98 8.68
N LEU A 158 -1.09 3.40 8.99
CA LEU A 158 -2.15 2.50 9.47
C LEU A 158 -2.61 1.52 8.39
N VAL A 159 -2.73 1.98 7.13
CA VAL A 159 -3.01 1.09 5.99
C VAL A 159 -1.87 0.07 5.83
N ALA A 160 -0.62 0.51 5.94
CA ALA A 160 0.56 -0.34 5.84
C ALA A 160 0.60 -1.39 6.97
N VAL A 161 0.39 -0.99 8.23
CA VAL A 161 0.36 -1.89 9.40
C VAL A 161 -0.74 -2.94 9.28
N SER A 162 -1.91 -2.58 8.75
CA SER A 162 -3.01 -3.55 8.53
C SER A 162 -2.59 -4.76 7.69
N ARG A 163 -1.61 -4.60 6.79
CA ARG A 163 -1.11 -5.70 5.95
C ARG A 163 -0.27 -6.72 6.70
N VAL A 164 0.38 -6.30 7.77
CA VAL A 164 1.10 -7.19 8.68
C VAL A 164 0.12 -7.88 9.62
N ASP A 165 -0.84 -7.13 10.17
CA ASP A 165 -1.85 -7.64 11.11
C ASP A 165 -2.78 -8.69 10.50
N ASP A 166 -3.14 -8.49 9.22
CA ASP A 166 -3.95 -9.43 8.44
C ASP A 166 -3.12 -10.63 7.91
N TYR A 167 -1.80 -10.68 8.13
CA TYR A 167 -0.88 -11.68 7.57
C TYR A 167 -0.79 -11.73 6.04
N TRP A 168 -1.17 -10.65 5.37
CA TRP A 168 -1.08 -10.55 3.90
C TRP A 168 0.35 -10.25 3.44
N HIS A 169 1.18 -9.67 4.30
CA HIS A 169 2.54 -9.25 3.97
C HIS A 169 3.50 -9.41 5.15
N HIS A 170 4.76 -9.69 4.85
CA HIS A 170 5.82 -9.57 5.84
C HIS A 170 6.12 -8.09 6.09
N TRP A 171 6.67 -7.76 7.26
CA TRP A 171 7.01 -6.38 7.58
C TRP A 171 8.00 -5.75 6.58
N GLN A 172 8.92 -6.54 5.98
CA GLN A 172 9.84 -6.03 4.96
C GLN A 172 9.11 -5.61 3.68
N ASP A 173 8.06 -6.35 3.30
CA ASP A 173 7.26 -6.03 2.12
C ASP A 173 6.54 -4.69 2.32
N VAL A 174 6.07 -4.45 3.54
CA VAL A 174 5.38 -3.23 3.95
C VAL A 174 6.34 -2.04 4.01
N PHE A 175 7.50 -2.23 4.64
CA PHE A 175 8.53 -1.20 4.77
C PHE A 175 9.10 -0.78 3.40
N ALA A 176 9.48 -1.75 2.56
CA ALA A 176 9.94 -1.47 1.20
C ALA A 176 8.84 -0.81 0.35
N GLY A 177 7.59 -1.25 0.50
CA GLY A 177 6.45 -0.59 -0.12
C GLY A 177 6.32 0.87 0.28
N GLY A 178 6.48 1.19 1.56
CA GLY A 178 6.40 2.56 2.07
C GLY A 178 7.58 3.46 1.66
N ILE A 179 8.76 2.90 1.40
CA ILE A 179 9.90 3.64 0.83
C ILE A 179 9.70 3.89 -0.68
N LEU A 180 9.11 2.93 -1.37
CA LEU A 180 8.85 3.01 -2.81
C LEU A 180 7.75 4.01 -3.14
N GLY A 181 6.71 4.08 -2.30
CA GLY A 181 5.61 5.04 -2.41
C GLY A 181 6.02 6.43 -1.99
#